data_AF-A0A3D3GM63-F1
#
_entry.id   AF-A0A3D3GM63-F1
#
_cell.length_a   1.000
_cell.length_b   1.000
_cell.length_c   1.000
_cell.angle_alpha   90.00
_cell.angle_beta   90.00
_cell.angle_gamma   90.00
#
_symmetry.space_group_name_H-M   'P 1'
#
loop_
_entity.id
_entity.type
_entity.pdbx_description
1 polymer ?
#
loop_
_entity_poly.entity_id
_entity_poly.type
_entity_poly.pdbx_seq_one_letter_code
_entity_poly.pdbx_strand_id
1 'polypeptide(L)'
;MRYPTQILLRAVLALAFFITPLHAEDQGPDLVELTDGKIIHGHVLFWSGTQLYFHTEEKGLMILSSSEIQRIRQVARMVVPKTAKTAG
;
A
#
# COMPACT_ATOMS: atom_id res chain seq x y z
N MET A 1 -8.20 -10.19 46.17
CA MET A 1 -7.14 -9.40 45.51
C MET A 1 -6.36 -10.29 44.55
N ARG A 2 -6.77 -10.34 43.29
CA ARG A 2 -6.04 -11.00 42.17
C ARG A 2 -6.03 -9.98 41.02
N TYR A 3 -5.08 -10.08 40.10
CA TYR A 3 -4.96 -9.29 38.84
C TYR A 3 -3.95 -8.12 38.71
N PRO A 4 -2.82 -8.01 39.45
CA PRO A 4 -1.74 -7.13 38.98
C PRO A 4 -1.06 -7.66 37.70
N THR A 5 -1.05 -8.98 37.50
CA THR A 5 -0.40 -9.66 36.35
C THR A 5 -1.11 -9.44 35.01
N GLN A 6 -2.44 -9.26 35.01
CA GLN A 6 -3.19 -9.02 33.77
C GLN A 6 -2.99 -7.60 33.23
N ILE A 7 -2.80 -6.63 34.12
CA ILE A 7 -2.52 -5.23 33.74
C ILE A 7 -1.12 -5.15 33.12
N LEU A 8 -0.14 -5.82 33.71
CA LEU A 8 1.22 -5.87 33.19
C LEU A 8 1.28 -6.52 31.80
N LEU A 9 0.58 -7.64 31.61
CA LEU A 9 0.53 -8.33 30.31
C LEU A 9 -0.08 -7.46 29.21
N ARG A 10 -1.16 -6.72 29.53
CA ARG A 10 -1.79 -5.79 28.58
C ARG A 10 -0.87 -4.63 28.22
N ALA A 11 -0.12 -4.09 29.19
CA ALA A 11 0.84 -3.03 28.93
C ALA A 11 1.97 -3.48 28.00
N VAL A 12 2.50 -4.69 28.19
CA VAL A 12 3.54 -5.26 27.31
C VAL A 12 3.00 -5.51 25.89
N LEU A 13 1.77 -6.04 25.76
CA LEU A 13 1.14 -6.24 24.46
C LEU A 13 0.88 -4.92 23.71
N ALA A 14 0.43 -3.89 24.42
CA ALA A 14 0.24 -2.56 23.83
C ALA A 14 1.57 -1.93 23.38
N LEU A 15 2.63 -2.09 24.17
CA LEU A 15 3.98 -1.62 23.81
C LEU A 15 4.52 -2.38 22.58
N ALA A 16 4.34 -3.70 22.53
CA ALA A 16 4.76 -4.52 21.40
C ALA A 16 4.04 -4.14 20.10
N PHE A 17 2.76 -3.74 20.19
CA PHE A 17 1.99 -3.25 19.04
C PHE A 17 2.49 -1.88 18.53
N PHE A 18 3.05 -1.05 19.42
CA PHE A 18 3.60 0.25 19.07
C PHE A 18 5.03 0.17 18.52
N ILE A 19 5.84 -0.78 19.00
CA ILE A 19 7.25 -0.94 18.62
C ILE A 19 7.42 -1.80 17.36
N THR A 20 6.40 -2.57 16.98
CA THR A 20 6.39 -3.29 15.70
C THR A 20 5.68 -2.41 14.68
N PRO A 21 6.36 -1.48 13.97
CA PRO A 21 5.77 -0.95 12.76
C PRO A 21 5.59 -2.17 11.87
N LEU A 22 4.33 -2.58 11.67
CA LEU A 22 3.94 -3.31 10.49
C LEU A 22 4.69 -2.64 9.36
N HIS A 23 5.63 -3.36 8.76
CA HIS A 23 6.19 -3.01 7.45
C HIS A 23 5.00 -3.00 6.49
N ALA A 24 4.20 -1.94 6.53
CA ALA A 24 3.59 -1.39 5.36
C ALA A 24 4.77 -0.84 4.58
N GLU A 25 5.50 -1.75 3.91
CA GLU A 25 6.32 -1.36 2.78
C GLU A 25 5.45 -0.43 1.96
N ASP A 26 5.93 0.81 1.81
CA ASP A 26 5.42 1.80 0.88
C ASP A 26 5.52 1.19 -0.54
N GLN A 27 4.60 0.28 -0.86
CA GLN A 27 4.32 -0.12 -2.23
C GLN A 27 3.75 1.14 -2.88
N GLY A 28 4.62 1.86 -3.58
CA GLY A 28 4.23 3.00 -4.39
C GLY A 28 3.07 2.62 -5.31
N PRO A 29 2.29 3.61 -5.77
CA PRO A 29 1.11 3.35 -6.57
C PRO A 29 1.45 2.50 -7.80
N ASP A 30 0.67 1.44 -7.99
CA ASP A 30 0.63 0.65 -9.20
C ASP A 30 0.08 1.53 -10.34
N LEU A 31 0.67 1.38 -11.52
CA LEU A 31 0.11 1.89 -12.77
C LEU A 31 -0.52 0.76 -13.56
N VAL A 32 -1.74 0.99 -14.01
CA VAL A 32 -2.46 0.09 -14.90
C VAL A 32 -2.70 0.81 -16.23
N GLU A 33 -2.14 0.26 -17.30
CA GLU A 33 -2.37 0.68 -18.69
C GLU A 33 -3.57 -0.10 -19.22
N LEU A 34 -4.63 0.64 -19.57
CA LEU A 34 -5.84 0.09 -20.15
C LEU A 34 -5.69 -0.12 -21.66
N THR A 35 -6.51 -0.99 -22.24
CA THR A 35 -6.54 -1.25 -23.70
C THR A 35 -6.97 -0.07 -24.55
N ASP A 36 -7.61 0.95 -23.96
CA ASP A 36 -7.89 2.23 -24.62
C ASP A 36 -6.67 3.19 -24.61
N GLY A 37 -5.53 2.75 -24.08
CA GLY A 37 -4.31 3.54 -23.94
C GLY A 37 -4.30 4.50 -22.74
N LYS A 38 -5.35 4.50 -21.90
CA LYS A 38 -5.35 5.31 -20.67
C LYS A 38 -4.53 4.64 -19.59
N ILE A 39 -3.71 5.44 -18.91
CA ILE A 39 -2.91 5.01 -17.76
C ILE A 39 -3.62 5.48 -16.49
N ILE A 40 -3.90 4.55 -15.58
CA ILE A 40 -4.53 4.83 -14.30
C ILE A 40 -3.55 4.54 -13.17
N HIS A 41 -3.45 5.47 -12.22
CA HIS A 41 -2.62 5.37 -11.03
C HIS A 41 -3.47 4.98 -9.82
N GLY A 42 -2.97 4.06 -9.00
CA GLY A 42 -3.72 3.55 -7.85
C GLY A 42 -3.04 2.38 -7.17
N HIS A 43 -3.78 1.61 -6.41
CA HIS A 43 -3.28 0.44 -5.70
C HIS A 43 -4.03 -0.80 -6.15
N VAL A 44 -3.30 -1.82 -6.59
CA VAL A 44 -3.85 -3.13 -6.86
C VAL A 44 -4.15 -3.79 -5.52
N LEU A 45 -5.43 -3.99 -5.22
CA LEU A 45 -5.86 -4.68 -4.01
C LEU A 45 -5.80 -6.20 -4.19
N PHE A 46 -6.22 -6.68 -5.35
CA PHE A 46 -6.32 -8.11 -5.63
C PHE A 46 -6.38 -8.39 -7.14
N TRP A 47 -5.78 -9.49 -7.58
CA TRP A 47 -5.86 -9.97 -8.97
C TRP A 47 -6.23 -11.45 -9.02
N SER A 48 -7.36 -11.77 -9.68
CA SER A 48 -7.84 -13.14 -9.85
C SER A 48 -7.41 -13.80 -11.17
N GLY A 49 -6.53 -13.15 -11.95
CA GLY A 49 -6.21 -13.54 -13.33
C GLY A 49 -7.20 -13.02 -14.38
N THR A 50 -8.49 -12.98 -14.06
CA THR A 50 -9.56 -12.48 -14.97
C THR A 50 -10.07 -11.09 -14.61
N GLN A 51 -9.96 -10.71 -13.33
CA GLN A 51 -10.39 -9.42 -12.81
C GLN A 51 -9.33 -8.85 -11.89
N LEU A 52 -9.09 -7.54 -12.03
CA LEU A 52 -8.22 -6.75 -11.19
C LEU A 52 -9.07 -5.81 -10.35
N TYR A 53 -8.92 -5.90 -9.03
CA TYR A 53 -9.51 -4.98 -8.08
C TYR A 53 -8.48 -3.89 -7.80
N PHE A 54 -8.79 -2.68 -8.21
CA PHE A 54 -7.87 -1.57 -8.24
C PHE A 54 -8.49 -0.35 -7.58
N HIS A 55 -7.79 0.26 -6.63
CA HIS A 55 -8.27 1.44 -5.93
C HIS A 55 -7.55 2.68 -6.42
N THR A 56 -8.32 3.70 -6.82
CA THR A 56 -7.80 5.00 -7.25
C THR A 56 -8.24 6.08 -6.28
N GLU A 57 -7.43 7.13 -6.09
CA GLU A 57 -7.82 8.26 -5.26
C GLU A 57 -9.00 9.04 -5.87
N GLU A 58 -9.08 9.13 -7.21
CA GLU A 58 -10.13 9.91 -7.89
C GLU A 58 -11.49 9.23 -7.94
N LYS A 59 -11.52 7.91 -8.18
CA LYS A 59 -12.77 7.18 -8.46
C LYS A 59 -13.07 6.10 -7.42
N GLY A 60 -12.19 5.91 -6.45
CA GLY A 60 -12.31 4.85 -5.45
C GLY A 60 -12.04 3.46 -6.05
N LEU A 61 -12.80 2.46 -5.58
CA LEU A 61 -12.65 1.07 -6.02
C LEU A 61 -13.16 0.89 -7.45
N MET A 62 -12.30 0.39 -8.32
CA MET A 62 -12.58 -0.01 -9.69
C MET A 62 -12.31 -1.50 -9.87
N ILE A 63 -13.12 -2.15 -10.71
CA ILE A 63 -12.92 -3.54 -11.10
C ILE A 63 -12.64 -3.52 -12.60
N LEU A 64 -11.47 -4.00 -13.00
CA LEU A 64 -11.03 -4.05 -14.38
C LEU A 64 -10.94 -5.50 -14.84
N SER A 65 -11.52 -5.81 -15.99
CA SER A 65 -11.40 -7.12 -16.63
C SER A 65 -10.05 -7.29 -17.33
N SER A 66 -9.64 -8.54 -17.58
CA SER A 66 -8.43 -8.83 -18.35
C SER A 66 -8.46 -8.25 -19.78
N SER A 67 -9.64 -8.03 -20.37
CA SER A 67 -9.79 -7.35 -21.68
C SER A 67 -9.62 -5.84 -21.62
N GLU A 68 -9.80 -5.24 -20.44
CA GLU A 68 -9.59 -3.81 -20.23
C GLU A 68 -8.14 -3.51 -19.89
N ILE A 69 -7.38 -4.51 -19.42
CA ILE A 69 -6.00 -4.34 -18.94
C ILE A 69 -5.02 -4.78 -20.02
N GLN A 70 -4.17 -3.85 -20.45
CA GLN A 70 -3.08 -4.15 -21.37
C GLN A 70 -1.78 -4.48 -20.63
N ARG A 71 -1.49 -3.73 -19.57
CA ARG A 71 -0.26 -3.90 -18.78
C ARG A 71 -0.44 -3.37 -17.36
N ILE A 72 0.17 -4.04 -16.39
CA ILE A 72 0.30 -3.56 -15.01
C ILE A 72 1.79 -3.34 -14.74
N ARG A 73 2.16 -2.16 -14.23
CA ARG A 73 3.53 -1.81 -13.84
C ARG A 73 3.54 -1.20 -12.46
N GLN A 74 4.37 -1.75 -11.57
CA GLN A 74 4.70 -1.11 -10.31
C GLN A 74 5.77 -0.05 -10.54
N VAL A 75 5.46 1.21 -10.21
CA VAL A 75 6.49 2.25 -10.11
C VAL A 75 6.76 2.49 -8.63
N ALA A 76 7.65 1.66 -8.10
CA ALA A 76 8.36 2.01 -6.88
C ALA A 76 9.13 3.31 -7.17
N ARG A 77 8.94 4.33 -6.32
CA ARG A 77 9.61 5.63 -6.46
C ARG A 77 11.12 5.44 -6.57
N MET A 78 11.64 5.52 -7.79
CA MET A 78 12.98 6.04 -8.05
C MET A 78 12.93 7.57 -7.91
N VAL A 79 12.43 8.06 -6.77
CA VAL A 79 12.54 9.46 -6.38
C VAL A 79 13.69 9.51 -5.40
N VAL A 80 14.87 9.70 -5.98
CA VAL A 80 16.06 10.38 -5.44
C VAL A 80 15.87 10.86 -3.99
N PRO A 81 16.75 10.49 -3.03
CA PRO A 81 16.82 11.21 -1.76
C PRO A 81 17.21 12.67 -2.03
N LYS A 82 16.21 13.53 -2.22
CA LYS A 82 16.34 14.99 -2.21
C LYS A 82 16.35 15.47 -0.75
N THR A 83 17.31 14.98 0.05
CA THR A 83 17.63 15.56 1.37
C THR A 83 19.10 15.37 1.70
N ALA A 84 19.95 16.21 1.10
CA ALA A 84 21.18 16.71 1.72
C ALA A 84 21.65 18.02 1.06
N LYS A 85 20.75 19.00 0.95
CA LYS A 85 21.07 20.42 1.18
C LYS A 85 20.36 20.70 2.51
N THR A 86 20.93 21.24 3.59
CA THR A 86 21.95 22.28 3.76
C THR A 86 22.19 22.37 5.27
N ALA A 87 23.43 22.53 5.76
CA ALA A 87 23.79 23.32 6.96
C ALA A 87 25.27 23.07 7.33
N GLY A 88 26.09 24.13 7.37
CA GLY A 88 27.46 24.11 7.89
C GLY A 88 28.47 24.71 6.94
#